data_AF-A0A832TEV5-F1
#
_entry.id   AF-A0A832TEV5-F1
#
_cell.length_a   1.000
_cell.length_b   1.000
_cell.length_c   1.000
_cell.angle_alpha   90.00
_cell.angle_beta   90.00
_cell.angle_gamma   90.00
#
_symmetry.space_group_name_H-M   'P 1'
#
loop_
_entity.id
_entity.type
_entity.pdbx_description
1 polymer ?
#
loop_
_entity_poly.entity_id
_entity_poly.type
_entity_poly.pdbx_seq_one_letter_code
_entity_poly.pdbx_strand_id
1 'polypeptide(L)'
;MYLGNEVQVKCRRCGKHTSSAALVLDPVYRMMVCPNCVKERLNPKKEEPKDVKPVGWDKDDEVLAKTYKPKVYTPDGKRKHTCSKCRHSFIHDSVKKYPMNCPMCGTKVSSSPF
;
A
#
# COMPACT_ATOMS: atom_id res chain seq x y z
N MET A 1 -40.74 25.93 10.42
CA MET A 1 -39.39 25.55 9.94
C MET A 1 -38.71 24.83 11.09
N TYR A 2 -38.61 23.50 11.06
CA TYR A 2 -37.94 22.76 12.13
C TYR A 2 -36.43 22.87 11.91
N LEU A 3 -35.74 23.60 12.79
CA LEU A 3 -34.29 23.58 12.93
C LEU A 3 -33.92 22.19 13.45
N GLY A 4 -33.59 21.28 12.53
CA GLY A 4 -33.21 19.92 12.84
C GLY A 4 -31.91 19.91 13.63
N ASN A 5 -32.01 19.65 14.94
CA ASN A 5 -30.85 19.41 15.79
C ASN A 5 -30.13 18.17 15.26
N GLU A 6 -28.98 18.39 14.62
CA GLU A 6 -28.18 17.33 14.04
C GLU A 6 -27.58 16.49 15.18
N VAL A 7 -28.08 15.26 15.33
CA VAL A 7 -27.67 14.38 16.43
C VAL A 7 -26.28 13.84 16.16
N GLN A 8 -25.30 14.23 16.98
CA GLN A 8 -23.95 13.68 16.93
C GLN A 8 -23.85 12.39 17.74
N VAL A 9 -23.20 11.38 17.18
CA VAL A 9 -22.99 10.07 17.81
C VAL A 9 -21.50 9.74 17.87
N LYS A 10 -21.05 9.14 18.98
CA LYS A 10 -19.66 8.68 19.16
C LYS A 10 -19.49 7.26 18.62
N CYS A 11 -18.56 7.06 17.70
CA CYS A 11 -18.25 5.73 17.21
C CYS A 11 -17.59 4.86 18.30
N ARG A 12 -18.11 3.64 18.52
CA ARG A 12 -17.53 2.69 19.49
C ARG A 12 -16.15 2.18 19.11
N ARG A 13 -15.82 2.13 17.80
CA ARG A 13 -14.58 1.54 17.29
C ARG A 13 -13.42 2.53 17.25
N CYS A 14 -13.63 3.70 16.62
CA CYS A 14 -12.57 4.71 16.48
C CYS A 14 -12.69 5.88 17.46
N GLY A 15 -13.75 5.93 18.27
CA GLY A 15 -13.96 6.99 19.28
C GLY A 15 -14.34 8.37 18.71
N LYS A 16 -14.32 8.57 17.39
CA LYS A 16 -14.63 9.84 16.72
C LYS A 16 -16.13 10.12 16.74
N HIS A 17 -16.51 11.39 16.86
CA HIS A 17 -17.89 11.85 16.73
C HIS A 17 -18.27 12.00 15.26
N THR A 18 -19.48 11.60 14.90
CA THR A 18 -20.02 11.75 13.54
C THR A 18 -21.51 12.07 13.62
N SER A 19 -22.03 12.72 12.59
CA SER A 19 -23.47 12.95 12.47
C SER A 19 -24.20 11.62 12.28
N SER A 20 -25.36 11.44 12.94
CA SER A 20 -26.20 10.26 12.75
C SER A 20 -26.61 10.08 11.28
N ALA A 21 -26.77 11.19 10.54
CA ALA A 21 -27.07 11.19 9.12
C ALA A 21 -25.90 10.75 8.22
N ALA A 22 -24.66 10.81 8.74
CA ALA A 22 -23.45 10.44 8.00
C ALA A 22 -23.03 8.98 8.21
N LEU A 23 -23.80 8.21 9.00
CA LEU A 23 -23.57 6.77 9.18
C LEU A 23 -23.92 6.02 7.90
N VAL A 24 -23.10 5.03 7.54
CA VAL A 24 -23.26 4.25 6.30
C VAL A 24 -23.46 2.78 6.66
N LEU A 25 -24.39 2.11 5.98
CA LEU A 25 -24.59 0.67 6.13
C LEU A 25 -23.43 -0.09 5.47
N ASP A 26 -22.63 -0.79 6.27
CA ASP A 26 -21.53 -1.60 5.73
C ASP A 26 -22.00 -3.04 5.48
N PRO A 27 -21.83 -3.58 4.26
CA PRO A 27 -22.32 -4.93 3.92
C PRO A 27 -21.54 -6.05 4.60
N VAL A 28 -20.30 -5.80 5.06
CA VAL A 28 -19.47 -6.80 5.74
C VAL A 28 -19.92 -6.97 7.18
N TYR A 29 -20.08 -5.85 7.90
CA TYR A 29 -20.52 -5.88 9.29
C TYR A 29 -22.04 -5.93 9.46
N ARG A 30 -22.81 -5.75 8.38
CA ARG A 30 -24.28 -5.72 8.35
C ARG A 30 -24.87 -4.74 9.37
N MET A 31 -24.20 -3.61 9.58
CA MET A 31 -24.61 -2.58 10.54
C MET A 31 -24.21 -1.18 10.07
N MET A 32 -24.78 -0.17 10.71
CA MET A 32 -24.42 1.24 10.49
C MET A 32 -23.04 1.51 11.09
N VAL A 33 -22.10 1.94 10.25
CA VAL A 33 -20.70 2.20 10.63
C VAL A 33 -20.37 3.65 10.36
N CYS A 34 -19.48 4.22 11.17
CA CYS A 34 -19.01 5.57 10.93
C CYS A 34 -18.14 5.63 9.65
N PRO A 35 -18.19 6.75 8.90
CA PRO A 35 -17.47 6.88 7.64
C PRO A 35 -15.94 6.81 7.83
N ASN A 36 -15.44 7.17 9.02
CA ASN A 36 -14.03 7.10 9.34
C ASN A 36 -13.52 5.65 9.38
N CYS A 37 -14.24 4.73 10.01
CA CYS A 37 -13.86 3.32 10.05
C CYS A 37 -13.91 2.67 8.68
N VAL A 38 -14.85 3.09 7.82
CA VAL A 38 -14.91 2.61 6.43
C VAL A 38 -13.68 3.09 5.64
N LYS A 39 -13.29 4.35 5.77
CA LYS A 39 -12.08 4.91 5.13
C LYS A 39 -10.80 4.22 5.60
N GLU A 40 -10.66 3.97 6.90
CA GLU A 40 -9.50 3.26 7.45
C GLU A 40 -9.41 1.81 6.96
N ARG A 41 -10.54 1.15 6.70
CA ARG A 41 -10.56 -0.19 6.10
C ARG A 41 -10.16 -0.19 4.62
N LEU A 42 -10.68 0.77 3.85
CA LEU A 42 -10.43 0.87 2.40
C LEU A 42 -8.99 1.29 2.10
N ASN A 43 -8.39 2.07 3.00
CA ASN A 43 -7.03 2.52 2.89
C ASN A 43 -6.29 2.04 4.13
N PRO A 44 -5.89 0.75 4.21
CA PRO A 44 -4.94 0.32 5.21
C PRO A 44 -3.70 1.14 4.91
N LYS A 45 -3.50 2.23 5.65
CA LYS A 45 -2.22 2.95 5.65
C LYS A 45 -1.22 1.87 6.02
N LYS A 46 -0.52 1.40 5.00
CA LYS A 46 0.69 0.62 5.09
C LYS A 46 1.50 1.39 6.12
N GLU A 47 1.58 0.87 7.33
CA GLU A 47 2.56 1.33 8.29
C GLU A 47 3.87 1.08 7.58
N GLU A 48 4.42 2.13 6.96
CA GLU A 48 5.82 2.11 6.57
C GLU A 48 6.55 1.78 7.86
N PRO A 49 7.32 0.68 7.91
CA PRO A 49 8.12 0.39 9.08
C PRO A 49 8.99 1.63 9.27
N LYS A 50 8.71 2.40 10.31
CA LYS A 50 9.65 3.42 10.74
C LYS A 50 10.85 2.61 11.19
N ASP A 51 11.89 2.58 10.36
CA ASP A 51 13.23 2.11 10.71
C ASP A 51 13.67 2.90 11.94
N VAL A 52 13.31 2.41 13.13
CA VAL A 52 13.86 2.88 14.39
C VAL A 52 15.27 2.32 14.41
N LYS A 53 16.21 3.11 13.89
CA LYS A 53 17.64 2.76 13.91
C LYS A 53 18.03 2.50 15.37
N PRO A 54 18.56 1.31 15.71
CA PRO A 54 18.97 1.00 17.07
C PRO A 54 20.10 1.94 17.54
N VAL A 55 20.18 2.16 18.85
CA VAL A 55 21.28 2.90 19.49
C VAL A 55 22.59 2.15 19.22
N GLY A 56 23.51 2.80 18.49
CA GLY A 56 24.77 2.21 18.01
C GLY A 56 24.96 2.20 16.49
N TRP A 57 24.07 2.83 15.71
CA TRP A 57 24.19 2.92 14.26
C TRP A 57 25.30 3.90 13.82
N ASP A 58 26.43 3.39 13.33
CA ASP A 58 27.57 4.19 12.87
C ASP A 58 27.56 4.42 11.35
N LYS A 59 28.48 5.27 10.86
CA LYS A 59 28.56 5.64 9.43
C LYS A 59 28.87 4.44 8.53
N ASP A 60 29.61 3.45 9.02
CA ASP A 60 29.90 2.21 8.30
C ASP A 60 28.64 1.36 8.06
N ASP A 61 27.68 1.34 9.00
CA ASP A 61 26.39 0.68 8.82
C ASP A 61 25.53 1.37 7.75
N GLU A 62 25.66 2.69 7.56
CA GLU A 62 24.97 3.41 6.49
C GLU A 62 25.51 3.04 5.10
N VAL A 63 26.82 2.79 4.98
CA VAL A 63 27.43 2.29 3.75
C VAL A 63 27.02 0.85 3.50
N LEU A 64 27.01 0.00 4.53
CA LEU A 64 26.58 -1.39 4.43
C LEU A 64 25.11 -1.49 3.99
N ALA A 65 24.20 -0.69 4.56
CA ALA A 65 22.78 -0.68 4.20
C ALA A 65 22.51 -0.16 2.78
N LYS A 66 23.30 0.80 2.28
CA LYS A 66 23.21 1.26 0.88
C LYS A 66 23.71 0.19 -0.10
N THR A 67 24.68 -0.62 0.31
CA THR A 67 25.28 -1.69 -0.50
C THR A 67 24.43 -2.96 -0.49
N TYR A 68 23.87 -3.30 0.68
CA TYR A 68 22.93 -4.40 0.90
C TYR A 68 21.49 -3.87 0.88
N LYS A 69 21.03 -3.32 -0.26
CA LYS A 69 19.59 -3.31 -0.51
C LYS A 69 19.18 -4.77 -0.68
N PRO A 70 18.37 -5.37 0.22
CA PRO A 70 17.90 -6.72 0.00
C PRO A 70 17.17 -6.71 -1.34
N LYS A 71 17.70 -7.47 -2.31
CA LYS A 71 16.94 -7.81 -3.51
C LYS A 71 15.67 -8.44 -2.96
N VAL A 72 14.55 -7.73 -3.05
CA VAL A 72 13.25 -8.19 -2.56
C VAL A 72 12.97 -9.50 -3.29
N TYR A 73 13.36 -10.60 -2.67
CA TYR A 73 13.20 -11.94 -3.17
C TYR A 73 11.82 -12.36 -2.71
N THR A 74 10.82 -11.98 -3.50
CA THR A 74 9.50 -12.57 -3.42
C THR A 74 9.67 -14.08 -3.66
N PRO A 75 9.22 -14.94 -2.73
CA PRO A 75 9.45 -16.39 -2.78
C PRO A 75 8.87 -17.06 -4.06
N ASP A 76 8.05 -16.33 -4.81
CA ASP A 76 7.41 -16.80 -6.05
C ASP A 76 8.18 -16.48 -7.35
N GLY A 77 9.42 -15.97 -7.31
CA GLY A 77 10.20 -15.66 -8.53
C GLY A 77 9.66 -14.49 -9.38
N LYS A 78 8.59 -13.84 -8.93
CA LYS A 78 7.96 -12.66 -9.52
C LYS A 78 8.68 -11.39 -9.09
N ARG A 79 9.37 -10.73 -10.01
CA ARG A 79 10.07 -9.45 -9.78
C ARG A 79 9.32 -8.30 -10.43
N LYS A 80 9.36 -7.12 -9.81
CA LYS A 80 8.86 -5.90 -10.44
C LYS A 80 9.87 -5.46 -11.50
N HIS A 81 9.43 -5.35 -12.75
CA HIS A 81 10.22 -4.82 -13.85
C HIS A 81 9.60 -3.50 -14.32
N THR A 82 10.45 -2.53 -14.61
CA THR A 82 10.04 -1.23 -15.14
C THR A 82 10.53 -1.13 -16.59
N CYS A 83 9.61 -0.93 -17.53
CA CYS A 83 9.97 -0.82 -18.93
C CYS A 83 10.75 0.47 -19.20
N SER A 84 11.90 0.37 -19.88
CA SER A 84 12.73 1.54 -20.23
C SER A 84 12.07 2.49 -21.23
N LYS A 85 11.08 2.03 -22.00
CA LYS A 85 10.43 2.80 -23.08
C LYS A 85 9.19 3.57 -22.63
N CYS A 86 8.31 2.93 -21.85
CA CYS A 86 7.05 3.51 -21.38
C CYS A 86 7.00 3.78 -19.88
N ARG A 87 8.08 3.46 -19.13
CA ARG A 87 8.21 3.61 -17.67
C ARG A 87 7.12 2.90 -16.85
N HIS A 88 6.33 2.04 -17.48
CA HIS A 88 5.32 1.25 -16.81
C HIS A 88 5.97 0.15 -15.96
N SER A 89 5.55 0.04 -14.71
CA SER A 89 5.99 -1.00 -13.79
C SER A 89 5.01 -2.17 -13.82
N PHE A 90 5.51 -3.36 -14.12
CA PHE A 90 4.73 -4.59 -14.20
C PHE A 90 5.44 -5.73 -13.47
N ILE A 91 4.69 -6.79 -13.16
CA ILE A 91 5.22 -7.96 -12.49
C ILE A 91 5.71 -8.93 -13.58
N HIS A 92 7.01 -9.24 -13.56
CA HIS A 92 7.64 -10.21 -14.44
C HIS A 92 8.03 -11.46 -13.64
N ASP A 93 7.51 -12.60 -14.04
CA ASP A 93 7.88 -13.89 -13.49
C ASP A 93 9.21 -14.35 -14.12
N SER A 94 10.27 -14.36 -13.33
CA SER A 94 11.61 -14.69 -13.79
C SER A 94 11.76 -16.18 -14.12
N VAL A 95 10.91 -17.03 -13.54
CA VAL A 95 10.90 -18.49 -13.77
C VAL A 95 10.18 -18.80 -15.07
N LYS A 96 9.00 -18.20 -15.27
CA LYS A 96 8.18 -18.41 -16.48
C LYS A 96 8.57 -17.52 -17.67
N LYS A 97 9.53 -16.61 -17.49
CA LYS A 97 9.95 -15.59 -18.48
C LYS A 97 8.74 -14.87 -19.09
N TYR A 98 7.78 -14.52 -18.25
CA TYR A 98 6.51 -13.94 -18.66
C TYR A 98 6.20 -12.69 -17.83
N PRO A 99 5.79 -11.58 -18.46
CA PRO A 99 5.61 -11.38 -19.89
C PRO A 99 6.93 -11.07 -20.62
N MET A 100 7.20 -11.71 -21.77
CA MET A 100 8.43 -11.45 -22.56
C MET A 100 8.51 -10.02 -23.11
N ASN A 101 7.36 -9.40 -23.30
CA ASN A 101 7.22 -8.03 -23.81
C ASN A 101 6.50 -7.17 -22.76
N CYS A 102 6.82 -5.88 -22.73
CA CYS A 102 6.08 -4.95 -21.90
C CYS A 102 4.60 -4.90 -22.33
N PRO A 103 3.64 -5.04 -21.40
CA PRO A 103 2.21 -5.06 -21.72
C PRO A 103 1.69 -3.75 -22.34
N MET A 104 2.40 -2.63 -22.13
CA MET A 104 1.97 -1.31 -22.61
C MET A 104 2.54 -0.95 -23.99
N CYS A 105 3.76 -1.37 -24.31
CA CYS A 105 4.47 -0.91 -25.51
C CYS A 105 5.05 -2.04 -26.37
N GLY A 106 4.81 -3.30 -25.99
CA GLY A 106 5.27 -4.48 -26.74
C GLY A 106 6.80 -4.63 -26.83
N THR A 107 7.57 -3.74 -26.18
CA THR A 107 9.03 -3.77 -26.23
C THR A 107 9.55 -4.93 -25.39
N LYS A 108 10.52 -5.69 -25.90
CA LYS A 108 11.13 -6.83 -25.18
C LYS A 108 11.62 -6.38 -23.81
N VAL A 109 11.29 -7.17 -22.80
CA VAL A 109 11.76 -6.96 -21.43
C VAL A 109 13.22 -7.36 -21.38
N SER A 110 14.13 -6.42 -21.60
CA SER A 110 15.55 -6.65 -21.40
C SER A 110 15.78 -6.82 -19.90
N SER A 111 16.05 -8.05 -19.47
CA SER A 111 16.62 -8.33 -18.16
C SER A 111 18.03 -7.75 -18.15
N SER A 112 18.17 -6.47 -17.81
CA SER A 112 19.49 -5.87 -17.62
C SER A 112 20.10 -6.50 -16.36
N PRO A 113 21.26 -7.16 -16.44
CA PRO A 113 21.91 -7.75 -15.29
C PRO A 113 22.79 -6.69 -14.64
N PHE A 114 22.25 -5.91 -13.70
CA PHE A 114 23.06 -5.12 -12.78
C PHE A 114 22.41 -5.16 -11.39
#